data_AF-A0A5K1ERQ3-F1
#
_entry.id   AF-A0A5K1ERQ3-F1
#
_cell.length_a   1.000
_cell.length_b   1.000
_cell.length_c   1.000
_cell.angle_alpha   90.00
_cell.angle_beta   90.00
_cell.angle_gamma   90.00
#
_symmetry.space_group_name_H-M   'P 1'
#
loop_
_entity.id
_entity.type
_entity.pdbx_description
1 polymer ?
#
loop_
_entity_poly.entity_id
_entity_poly.type
_entity_poly.pdbx_seq_one_letter_code
_entity_poly.pdbx_strand_id
1 'polypeptide(L)' 'RDLGIWTDPLEFQPDRFMPGSKYVHIDVRGNDFEVIPFGAGRRICPGMSMGIRMVQLMVATLVHGF' A
#
# COMPACT_ATOMS: atom_id res chain seq x y z
N ARG A 1 -9.96 -3.00 7.80
CA ARG A 1 -9.87 -1.85 8.73
C ARG A 1 -10.09 -2.37 10.15
N ASP A 2 -9.27 -3.33 10.54
CA ASP A 2 -9.38 -4.00 11.84
C ASP A 2 -8.71 -3.13 12.91
N LEU A 3 -9.46 -2.76 13.95
CA LEU A 3 -8.99 -1.94 15.06
C LEU A 3 -7.97 -2.67 15.95
N GLY A 4 -7.97 -4.01 15.95
CA GLY A 4 -7.00 -4.82 16.68
C GLY A 4 -5.61 -4.84 16.04
N ILE A 5 -5.52 -4.51 14.75
CA ILE A 5 -4.27 -4.54 13.96
C ILE A 5 -3.78 -3.11 13.66
N TRP A 6 -4.71 -2.21 13.35
CA TRP A 6 -4.43 -0.86 12.87
C TRP A 6 -4.95 0.18 13.86
N THR A 7 -4.05 0.98 14.43
CA THR A 7 -4.41 2.23 15.14
C THR A 7 -5.09 3.18 14.14
N ASP A 8 -6.20 3.82 14.49
CA ASP A 8 -6.93 4.79 13.63
C ASP A 8 -7.13 4.33 12.17
N PRO A 9 -7.78 3.18 11.92
CA PRO A 9 -7.81 2.52 10.60
C PRO A 9 -8.64 3.27 9.54
N LEU A 10 -9.38 4.29 9.96
CA LEU A 10 -10.19 5.14 9.09
C LEU A 10 -9.47 6.44 8.71
N GLU A 11 -8.38 6.77 9.41
CA GLU A 11 -7.60 7.97 9.12
C GLU A 11 -6.58 7.70 8.01
N PHE A 12 -6.39 8.69 7.13
CA PHE A 12 -5.34 8.63 6.13
C PHE A 12 -4.00 9.02 6.77
N GLN A 13 -3.20 8.00 7.12
CA GLN A 13 -1.88 8.18 7.75
C GLN A 13 -0.78 7.56 6.86
N PRO A 14 -0.23 8.29 5.87
CA PRO A 14 0.78 7.77 4.95
C PRO A 14 2.11 7.42 5.65
N ASP A 15 2.47 8.15 6.71
CA ASP A 15 3.69 7.95 7.48
C ASP A 15 3.79 6.58 8.16
N ARG A 16 2.65 5.88 8.27
CA ARG A 16 2.57 4.51 8.80
C ARG A 16 3.48 3.52 8.09
N PHE A 17 3.82 3.78 6.83
CA PHE A 17 4.65 2.90 5.99
C PHE A 17 6.04 3.49 5.70
N MET A 18 6.39 4.63 6.31
CA MET A 18 7.64 5.35 6.07
C MET A 18 8.79 4.80 6.93
N PRO A 19 10.06 5.12 6.64
CA PRO A 19 11.20 4.75 7.48
C PRO A 19 11.00 5.15 8.96
N GLY A 20 11.31 4.24 9.88
CA GLY A 20 11.13 4.43 11.32
C GLY A 20 9.72 4.06 11.84
N SER A 21 8.78 3.73 10.96
CA SER A 21 7.47 3.19 11.35
C SER A 21 7.51 1.68 11.59
N LYS A 22 6.51 1.17 12.31
CA LYS A 22 6.32 -0.28 12.54
C LYS A 22 6.12 -1.07 11.24
N TYR A 23 5.58 -0.44 10.19
CA TYR A 23 5.18 -1.13 8.95
C TYR A 23 6.08 -0.79 7.76
N VAL A 24 7.31 -0.32 8.01
CA VAL A 24 8.30 0.03 6.97
C VAL A 24 8.64 -1.13 6.03
N HIS A 25 8.54 -2.37 6.50
CA HIS A 25 8.87 -3.58 5.74
C HIS A 25 7.66 -4.38 5.28
N ILE A 26 6.46 -3.79 5.32
CA ILE A 26 5.24 -4.50 4.93
C ILE A 26 5.24 -4.85 3.44
N ASP A 27 4.84 -6.06 3.12
CA ASP A 27 4.83 -6.60 1.77
C ASP A 27 3.42 -6.64 1.16
N VAL A 28 3.20 -5.76 0.19
CA VAL A 28 1.94 -5.68 -0.59
C VAL A 28 1.79 -6.81 -1.62
N ARG A 29 2.78 -7.70 -1.77
CA ARG A 29 2.75 -8.86 -2.68
C ARG A 29 1.97 -10.05 -2.10
N GLY A 30 1.25 -9.85 -1.00
CA GLY A 30 0.35 -10.85 -0.42
C GLY A 30 1.02 -11.84 0.53
N ASN A 31 2.21 -11.50 1.05
CA ASN A 31 2.83 -12.24 2.16
C ASN A 31 2.35 -11.72 3.52
N ASP A 32 2.04 -10.42 3.62
CA ASP A 32 1.51 -9.80 4.83
C ASP A 32 0.00 -9.61 4.73
N PHE A 33 -0.76 -10.43 5.47
CA PHE A 33 -2.22 -10.49 5.38
C PHE A 33 -2.93 -9.28 6.02
N GLU A 34 -2.19 -8.45 6.75
CA GLU A 34 -2.70 -7.18 7.27
C GLU A 34 -2.98 -6.18 6.13
N VAL A 35 -2.27 -6.30 4.98
CA VAL A 35 -2.38 -5.42 3.80
C VAL A 35 -2.37 -6.22 2.49
N ILE A 36 -3.54 -6.39 1.88
CA ILE A 36 -3.71 -7.16 0.61
C ILE A 36 -4.37 -6.35 -0.52
N PRO A 37 -3.82 -5.19 -0.93
CA PRO A 37 -4.43 -4.30 -1.93
C PRO A 37 -4.56 -4.96 -3.31
N PHE A 38 -3.74 -5.97 -3.60
CA PHE A 38 -3.74 -6.72 -4.86
C PHE A 38 -4.22 -8.17 -4.71
N GLY A 39 -4.77 -8.53 -3.54
CA GLY A 39 -5.07 -9.92 -3.18
C GLY A 39 -3.82 -10.72 -2.78
N ALA A 40 -3.97 -12.04 -2.68
CA ALA A 40 -2.91 -12.96 -2.28
C ALA A 40 -3.05 -14.36 -2.93
N GLY A 41 -1.98 -15.15 -2.90
CA GLY A 41 -1.97 -16.53 -3.38
C GLY A 41 -2.16 -16.67 -4.90
N ARG A 42 -2.72 -17.80 -5.34
CA ARG A 42 -2.83 -18.16 -6.78
C ARG A 42 -3.72 -17.21 -7.61
N ARG A 43 -4.53 -16.38 -6.95
CA ARG A 43 -5.45 -15.42 -7.61
C ARG A 43 -5.06 -13.97 -7.33
N ILE A 44 -3.80 -13.72 -6.95
CA ILE A 44 -3.28 -12.36 -6.83
C ILE A 44 -3.38 -11.61 -8.16
N CYS A 45 -3.56 -10.29 -8.09
CA CYS A 45 -3.70 -9.44 -9.27
C CYS A 45 -2.48 -9.57 -10.20
N PRO A 46 -2.64 -10.03 -11.44
CA PRO A 46 -1.52 -10.17 -12.39
C PRO A 46 -0.97 -8.80 -12.83
N GLY A 47 -1.75 -7.72 -12.66
CA GLY A 47 -1.38 -6.35 -13.01
C GLY A 47 -0.72 -5.55 -11.89
N MET A 48 -0.40 -6.15 -10.73
CA MET A 48 0.13 -5.45 -9.55
C MET A 48 1.31 -4.51 -9.87
N SER A 49 2.34 -5.02 -10.55
CA SER A 49 3.54 -4.24 -10.90
C SER A 49 3.21 -3.04 -11.79
N MET A 50 2.26 -3.19 -12.72
CA MET A 50 1.82 -2.11 -13.58
C MET A 50 1.01 -1.07 -12.79
N GLY A 51 0.08 -1.53 -11.94
CA GLY A 51 -0.75 -0.66 -11.11
C GLY A 51 0.08 0.25 -10.20
N ILE A 52 1.08 -0.30 -9.52
CA ILE A 52 1.99 0.47 -8.65
C ILE A 52 2.71 1.57 -9.45
N ARG A 53 3.29 1.21 -10.61
CA ARG A 53 4.01 2.16 -11.47
C ARG A 53 3.10 3.26 -12.00
N MET A 54 1.88 2.91 -12.41
CA MET A 54 0.91 3.88 -12.92
C MET A 54 0.50 4.87 -11.84
N VAL A 55 0.18 4.42 -10.62
CA VAL A 55 -0.18 5.31 -9.51
C VAL A 55 0.98 6.24 -9.15
N GLN A 56 2.20 5.71 -9.04
CA GLN A 56 3.39 6.52 -8.76
C GLN A 56 3.63 7.58 -9.83
N LEU A 57 3.55 7.21 -11.12
CA LEU A 57 3.73 8.13 -12.23
C LEU A 57 2.65 9.22 -12.25
N MET A 58 1.38 8.85 -12.09
CA MET A 58 0.28 9.81 -12.06
C MET A 58 0.42 10.80 -10.90
N VAL A 59 0.68 10.31 -9.69
CA VAL A 59 0.89 11.18 -8.51
C VAL A 59 2.09 12.10 -8.70
N ALA A 60 3.23 11.57 -9.16
CA ALA A 60 4.41 12.38 -9.42
C ALA A 60 4.17 13.46 -10.50
N THR A 61 3.42 13.11 -11.55
CA THR A 61 3.05 14.05 -12.62
C THR A 61 2.14 15.15 -12.08
N LEU A 62 1.15 14.79 -11.25
CA LEU A 62 0.25 15.75 -10.62
C LEU A 62 1.01 16.71 -9.70
N VAL A 63 1.88 16.20 -8.84
CA VAL A 63 2.68 17.02 -7.91
C VAL A 63 3.72 17.89 -8.64
N HIS A 64 4.22 17.44 -9.79
CA HIS A 64 5.19 18.22 -10.56
C HIS A 64 4.52 19.32 -11.41
N GLY A 65 3.34 19.04 -11.96
CA GLY A 65 2.66 19.88 -12.94
C GLY A 65 1.56 20.81 -12.40
N PHE A 66 1.15 20.63 -11.14
CA PHE A 66 0.15 21.45 -10.44
C PHE A 66 0.68 21.85 -9.06
#